data_AF-A0A3C1YW32-F1
#
_entry.id   AF-A0A3C1YW32-F1
#
_cell.length_a   1.000
_cell.length_b   1.000
_cell.length_c   1.000
_cell.angle_alpha   90.00
_cell.angle_beta   90.00
_cell.angle_gamma   90.00
#
_symmetry.space_group_name_H-M   'P 1'
#
loop_
_entity.id
_entity.type
_entity.pdbx_description
1 polymer ?
#
loop_
_entity_poly.entity_id
_entity_poly.type
_entity_poly.pdbx_seq_one_letter_code
_entity_poly.pdbx_strand_id
1 'polypeptide(L)'
;MKKFIDRVLIRSEEILAVPAIVKAKNNLHTVNHPRAEILATCIEEWLEKKFSTEENFWLEKISAQRKKLRQQNTIIEIDDFGAGVPKSSNGMKKKVSISTISVQNSRSERWLTLMFKIMRSLQPTTAVELGTCIGISGMYCAAGLTMNDKGILVTIEGAVSYASIAK
;
A
#
# COMPACT_ATOMS: atom_id res chain seq x y z
N MET A 1 2.20 24.84 -6.20
CA MET A 1 0.76 24.56 -6.09
C MET A 1 0.43 23.08 -5.90
N LYS A 2 0.79 22.14 -6.80
CA LYS A 2 0.53 20.68 -6.64
C LYS A 2 1.00 20.07 -5.30
N LYS A 3 2.27 20.32 -4.90
CA LYS A 3 2.83 19.87 -3.61
C LYS A 3 2.09 20.41 -2.36
N PHE A 4 1.37 21.52 -2.48
CA PHE A 4 0.60 22.11 -1.38
C PHE A 4 -0.78 21.45 -1.28
N ILE A 5 -1.44 21.22 -2.42
CA ILE A 5 -2.72 20.52 -2.51
C ILE A 5 -2.59 19.06 -2.04
N ASP A 6 -1.53 18.36 -2.46
CA ASP A 6 -1.26 16.97 -2.01
C ASP A 6 -1.03 16.91 -0.49
N ARG A 7 -0.32 17.88 0.09
CA ARG A 7 -0.07 17.93 1.54
C ARG A 7 -1.32 18.24 2.37
N VAL A 8 -2.23 19.06 1.84
CA VAL A 8 -3.47 19.44 2.52
C VAL A 8 -4.48 18.29 2.46
N LEU A 9 -4.63 17.63 1.31
CA LEU A 9 -5.53 16.48 1.15
C LEU A 9 -5.10 15.26 1.96
N ILE A 10 -3.80 14.94 1.98
CA ILE A 10 -3.25 13.83 2.79
C ILE A 10 -3.47 14.10 4.29
N ARG A 11 -3.24 15.33 4.76
CA ARG A 11 -3.48 15.69 6.17
C ARG A 11 -4.97 15.68 6.55
N SER A 12 -5.88 16.07 5.65
CA SER A 12 -7.31 16.03 5.94
C SER A 12 -7.84 14.60 6.06
N GLU A 13 -7.45 13.68 5.18
CA GLU A 13 -7.84 12.25 5.32
C GLU A 13 -7.25 11.63 6.59
N GLU A 14 -6.01 11.98 6.93
CA GLU A 14 -5.29 11.46 8.08
C GLU A 14 -5.88 11.87 9.44
N ILE A 15 -6.44 13.08 9.54
CA ILE A 15 -7.07 13.58 10.78
C ILE A 15 -8.53 13.10 10.86
N LEU A 16 -9.25 13.11 9.74
CA LEU A 16 -10.65 12.68 9.70
C LEU A 16 -10.84 11.18 9.93
N ALA A 17 -9.84 10.36 9.61
CA ALA A 17 -9.93 8.91 9.79
C ALA A 17 -9.64 8.44 11.22
N VAL A 18 -8.97 9.23 12.08
CA VAL A 18 -8.54 8.76 13.42
C VAL A 18 -9.73 8.27 14.27
N PRO A 19 -10.85 9.00 14.37
CA PRO A 19 -12.00 8.53 15.16
C PRO A 19 -12.60 7.23 14.60
N ALA A 20 -12.67 7.10 13.27
CA ALA A 20 -13.18 5.90 12.62
C ALA A 20 -12.27 4.68 12.85
N ILE A 21 -10.94 4.88 12.83
CA ILE A 21 -9.95 3.83 13.09
C ILE A 21 -9.98 3.40 14.55
N VAL A 22 -10.07 4.35 15.49
CA VAL A 22 -10.20 4.03 16.93
C VAL A 22 -11.47 3.22 17.17
N LYS A 23 -12.60 3.61 16.54
CA LYS A 23 -13.83 2.83 16.59
C LYS A 23 -13.64 1.43 15.99
N ALA A 24 -12.96 1.30 14.85
CA ALA A 24 -12.66 0.01 14.24
C ALA A 24 -11.79 -0.87 15.14
N LYS A 25 -10.77 -0.30 15.80
CA LYS A 25 -9.95 -0.98 16.81
C LYS A 25 -10.83 -1.53 17.95
N ASN A 26 -11.69 -0.69 18.52
CA ASN A 26 -12.57 -1.09 19.61
C ASN A 26 -13.55 -2.20 19.18
N ASN A 27 -14.04 -2.15 17.94
CA ASN A 27 -14.89 -3.20 17.38
C ASN A 27 -14.13 -4.52 17.15
N LEU A 28 -12.80 -4.51 16.96
CA LEU A 28 -12.04 -5.76 16.83
C LEU A 28 -12.01 -6.54 18.15
N HIS A 29 -11.96 -5.86 19.30
CA HIS A 29 -12.02 -6.51 20.62
C HIS A 29 -13.37 -7.19 20.89
N THR A 30 -14.44 -6.82 20.16
CA THR A 30 -15.73 -7.51 20.28
C THR A 30 -15.82 -8.76 19.42
N VAL A 31 -14.87 -8.95 18.48
CA VAL A 31 -14.74 -10.16 17.69
C VAL A 31 -13.92 -11.16 18.51
N ASN A 32 -14.59 -12.17 19.08
CA ASN A 32 -13.94 -13.22 19.88
C ASN A 32 -13.06 -14.16 19.01
N HIS A 33 -11.94 -13.63 18.49
CA HIS A 33 -11.02 -14.35 17.63
C HIS A 33 -9.58 -13.85 17.84
N PRO A 34 -8.57 -14.72 18.05
CA PRO A 34 -7.19 -14.30 18.35
C PRO A 34 -6.58 -13.35 17.31
N ARG A 35 -6.89 -13.53 16.02
CA ARG A 35 -6.42 -12.61 14.96
C ARG A 35 -7.03 -11.21 15.06
N ALA A 36 -8.23 -11.06 15.60
CA ALA A 36 -8.83 -9.74 15.78
C ALA A 36 -8.08 -8.94 16.84
N GLU A 37 -7.66 -9.60 17.93
CA GLU A 37 -6.79 -8.98 18.94
C GLU A 37 -5.44 -8.55 18.35
N ILE A 38 -4.79 -9.40 17.55
CA ILE A 38 -3.54 -9.04 16.85
C ILE A 38 -3.75 -7.80 15.98
N LEU A 39 -4.85 -7.72 15.23
CA LEU A 39 -5.17 -6.55 14.41
C LEU A 39 -5.40 -5.29 15.25
N ALA A 40 -6.06 -5.41 16.40
CA ALA A 40 -6.28 -4.30 17.31
C ALA A 40 -4.95 -3.75 17.86
N THR A 41 -4.04 -4.64 18.28
CA THR A 41 -2.67 -4.28 18.69
C THR A 41 -1.89 -3.63 17.56
N CYS A 42 -1.98 -4.15 16.33
CA CYS A 42 -1.32 -3.52 15.17
C CYS A 42 -1.78 -2.08 14.95
N ILE A 43 -3.08 -1.83 15.07
CA ILE A 43 -3.66 -0.49 14.91
C ILE A 43 -3.18 0.43 16.04
N GLU A 44 -3.14 -0.05 17.27
CA GLU A 44 -2.64 0.72 18.42
C GLU A 44 -1.17 1.12 18.26
N GLU A 45 -0.29 0.15 18.00
CA GLU A 45 1.13 0.41 17.79
C GLU A 45 1.36 1.34 16.60
N TRP A 46 0.59 1.19 15.52
CA TRP A 46 0.66 2.08 14.36
C TRP A 46 0.21 3.52 14.69
N LEU A 47 -0.86 3.68 15.46
CA LEU A 47 -1.33 5.01 15.91
C LEU A 47 -0.28 5.69 16.81
N GLU A 48 0.37 4.91 17.68
CA GLU A 48 1.41 5.36 18.60
C GLU A 48 2.80 5.45 17.96
N LYS A 49 2.92 5.06 16.68
CA LYS A 49 4.17 5.01 15.91
C LYS A 49 5.24 4.12 16.57
N LYS A 50 4.84 3.02 17.19
CA LYS A 50 5.71 2.02 17.80
C LYS A 50 6.23 1.04 16.76
N PHE A 51 7.49 1.21 16.39
CA PHE A 51 8.23 0.33 15.48
C PHE A 51 9.62 0.04 16.04
N SER A 52 10.04 -1.22 15.93
CA SER A 52 11.41 -1.66 16.21
C SER A 52 12.42 -1.05 15.23
N THR A 53 13.71 -1.13 15.58
CA THR A 53 14.81 -0.66 14.72
C THR A 53 14.79 -1.36 13.36
N GLU A 54 14.54 -2.67 13.35
CA GLU A 54 14.50 -3.49 12.14
C GLU A 54 13.28 -3.15 11.28
N GLU A 55 12.11 -2.92 11.89
CA GLU A 55 10.92 -2.47 11.16
C GLU A 55 11.18 -1.10 10.51
N ASN A 56 11.77 -0.16 11.24
CA ASN A 56 12.10 1.16 10.71
C ASN A 56 13.10 1.08 9.54
N PHE A 57 14.11 0.22 9.63
CA PHE A 57 15.06 -0.01 8.54
C PHE A 57 14.35 -0.43 7.22
N TRP A 58 13.40 -1.37 7.30
CA TRP A 58 12.63 -1.79 6.13
C TRP A 58 11.72 -0.70 5.61
N LEU A 59 11.00 0.01 6.49
CA LEU A 59 10.11 1.11 6.12
C LEU A 59 10.88 2.24 5.43
N GLU A 60 12.08 2.58 5.90
CA GLU A 60 12.96 3.58 5.27
C GLU A 60 13.43 3.15 3.88
N LYS A 61 13.82 1.88 3.72
CA LYS A 61 14.21 1.31 2.42
C LYS A 61 13.06 1.39 1.41
N ILE A 62 11.85 1.06 1.83
CA ILE A 62 10.64 1.13 0.98
C ILE A 62 10.29 2.59 0.67
N SER A 63 10.39 3.50 1.65
CA SER A 63 10.15 4.93 1.46
C SER A 63 11.12 5.55 0.44
N ALA A 64 12.40 5.16 0.49
CA ALA A 64 13.40 5.54 -0.50
C ALA A 64 13.05 5.04 -1.91
N GLN A 65 12.60 3.79 -2.04
CA GLN A 65 12.18 3.23 -3.33
C GLN A 65 10.92 3.94 -3.87
N ARG A 66 9.94 4.23 -3.00
CA ARG A 66 8.75 5.01 -3.36
C ARG A 66 9.11 6.41 -3.84
N LYS A 67 10.11 7.06 -3.23
CA LYS A 67 10.62 8.36 -3.68
C LYS A 67 11.28 8.28 -5.07
N LYS A 68 12.04 7.22 -5.36
CA LYS A 68 12.61 7.00 -6.69
C LYS A 68 11.52 6.87 -7.76
N LEU A 69 10.49 6.06 -7.52
CA LEU A 69 9.35 5.90 -8.45
C LEU A 69 8.62 7.23 -8.69
N ARG A 70 8.42 8.05 -7.65
CA ARG A 70 7.82 9.39 -7.77
C ARG A 70 8.64 10.38 -8.61
N GLN A 71 9.94 10.15 -8.77
CA GLN A 71 10.83 10.99 -9.56
C GLN A 71 11.02 10.46 -10.99
N GLN A 72 10.52 9.25 -11.28
CA GLN A 72 10.69 8.59 -12.56
C GLN A 72 9.68 9.11 -13.60
N ASN A 73 10.12 9.99 -14.49
CA ASN A 73 9.28 10.58 -15.54
C ASN A 73 9.19 9.74 -16.82
N THR A 74 9.71 8.52 -16.82
CA THR A 74 9.55 7.57 -17.92
C THR A 74 8.08 7.39 -18.24
N ILE A 75 7.70 7.63 -19.50
CA ILE A 75 6.35 7.42 -20.00
C ILE A 75 6.24 5.96 -20.42
N ILE A 76 5.20 5.30 -19.93
CA ILE A 76 4.83 3.95 -20.34
C ILE A 76 3.47 3.98 -21.03
N GLU A 77 3.29 3.06 -21.97
CA GLU A 77 1.98 2.76 -22.54
C GLU A 77 1.34 1.65 -21.71
N ILE A 78 0.08 1.85 -21.34
CA ILE A 78 -0.69 0.91 -20.53
C ILE A 78 -1.97 0.53 -21.28
N ASP A 79 -2.39 -0.71 -21.12
CA ASP A 79 -3.70 -1.17 -21.57
C ASP A 79 -4.72 -0.88 -20.46
N ASP A 80 -5.65 0.05 -20.70
CA ASP A 80 -6.78 0.31 -19.80
C ASP A 80 -7.93 -0.62 -20.14
N PHE A 81 -8.05 -1.71 -19.39
CA PHE A 81 -9.13 -2.70 -19.53
C PHE A 81 -10.47 -2.25 -18.94
N GLY A 82 -10.61 -0.99 -18.49
CA GLY A 82 -11.92 -0.42 -18.15
C GLY A 82 -12.40 -0.70 -16.73
N ALA A 83 -11.51 -0.73 -15.73
CA ALA A 83 -11.89 -0.74 -14.31
C ALA A 83 -12.53 0.60 -13.83
N GLY A 84 -13.17 1.35 -14.75
CA GLY A 84 -13.81 2.64 -14.55
C GLY A 84 -14.97 2.84 -15.54
N VAL A 85 -15.59 4.04 -15.54
CA VAL A 85 -16.74 4.32 -16.42
C VAL A 85 -16.33 4.15 -17.90
N PRO A 86 -17.05 3.33 -18.70
CA PRO A 86 -16.67 3.06 -20.08
C PRO A 86 -16.70 4.35 -20.90
N LYS A 87 -15.57 4.72 -21.51
CA LYS A 87 -15.54 5.80 -22.52
C LYS A 87 -15.42 5.27 -23.96
N SER A 88 -15.22 3.97 -24.15
CA SER A 88 -15.15 3.30 -25.46
C SER A 88 -15.09 1.78 -25.25
N SER A 89 -15.62 1.00 -26.19
CA SER A 89 -15.67 -0.47 -26.16
C SER A 89 -14.34 -1.17 -26.47
N ASN A 90 -13.29 -0.42 -26.81
CA ASN A 90 -11.97 -0.97 -27.10
C ASN A 90 -10.99 -0.41 -26.08
N GLY A 91 -10.30 -1.30 -25.35
CA GLY A 91 -9.31 -0.93 -24.34
C GLY A 91 -8.41 0.20 -24.82
N MET A 92 -8.38 1.29 -24.06
CA MET A 92 -7.65 2.48 -24.47
C MET A 92 -6.19 2.33 -24.08
N LYS A 93 -5.31 2.29 -25.08
CA LYS A 93 -3.88 2.52 -24.85
C LYS A 93 -3.68 3.91 -24.29
N LYS A 94 -3.22 3.99 -23.03
CA LYS A 94 -2.97 5.26 -22.35
C LYS A 94 -1.47 5.43 -22.13
N LYS A 95 -0.97 6.64 -22.39
CA LYS A 95 0.41 7.02 -22.03
C LYS A 95 0.38 7.75 -20.70
N VAL A 96 1.18 7.28 -19.74
CA VAL A 96 1.27 7.87 -18.40
C VAL A 96 2.68 7.72 -17.85
N SER A 97 3.16 8.67 -17.06
CA SER A 97 4.47 8.56 -16.41
C SER A 97 4.42 7.69 -15.17
N ILE A 98 5.51 6.98 -14.86
CA ILE A 98 5.67 6.20 -13.61
C ILE A 98 5.46 7.09 -12.38
N SER A 99 5.98 8.32 -12.41
CA SER A 99 5.76 9.32 -11.38
C SER A 99 4.28 9.63 -11.13
N THR A 100 3.48 9.72 -12.20
CA THR A 100 2.02 9.95 -12.09
C THR A 100 1.32 8.74 -11.49
N ILE A 101 1.65 7.53 -11.94
CA ILE A 101 1.08 6.27 -11.42
C ILE A 101 1.39 6.11 -9.92
N SER A 102 2.65 6.37 -9.53
CA SER A 102 3.11 6.26 -8.13
C SER A 102 2.37 7.18 -7.16
N VAL A 103 1.88 8.32 -7.65
CA VAL A 103 1.12 9.29 -6.87
C VAL A 103 -0.37 8.95 -6.88
N GLN A 104 -0.94 8.65 -8.04
CA GLN A 104 -2.39 8.48 -8.20
C GLN A 104 -2.91 7.11 -7.76
N ASN A 105 -2.15 6.04 -7.98
CA ASN A 105 -2.62 4.67 -7.81
C ASN A 105 -2.13 4.02 -6.50
N SER A 106 -1.33 4.74 -5.71
CA SER A 106 -0.78 4.20 -4.45
C SER A 106 -1.42 4.88 -3.25
N ARG A 107 -1.72 4.09 -2.22
CA ARG A 107 -2.15 4.60 -0.92
C ARG A 107 -1.06 5.45 -0.24
N SER A 108 -1.47 6.25 0.75
CA SER A 108 -0.53 7.02 1.55
C SER A 108 0.43 6.09 2.28
N GLU A 109 1.65 6.58 2.53
CA GLU A 109 2.69 5.83 3.26
C GLU A 109 2.19 5.38 4.62
N ARG A 110 1.44 6.24 5.32
CA ARG A 110 0.81 5.92 6.60
C ARG A 110 -0.01 4.63 6.56
N TRP A 111 -0.90 4.47 5.57
CA TRP A 111 -1.74 3.27 5.46
C TRP A 111 -0.94 2.02 5.05
N LEU A 112 0.05 2.19 4.19
CA LEU A 112 0.92 1.09 3.78
C LEU A 112 1.81 0.61 4.94
N THR A 113 2.22 1.50 5.84
CA THR A 113 2.91 1.13 7.08
C THR A 113 2.02 0.29 8.01
N LEU A 114 0.71 0.60 8.12
CA LEU A 114 -0.22 -0.27 8.84
C LEU A 114 -0.31 -1.65 8.18
N MET A 115 -0.37 -1.69 6.84
CA MET A 115 -0.39 -2.95 6.09
C MET A 115 0.86 -3.80 6.35
N PHE A 116 2.05 -3.18 6.38
CA PHE A 116 3.29 -3.84 6.79
C PHE A 116 3.19 -4.42 8.21
N LYS A 117 2.69 -3.64 9.18
CA LYS A 117 2.51 -4.06 10.57
C LYS A 117 1.59 -5.28 10.69
N ILE A 118 0.49 -5.27 9.95
CA ILE A 118 -0.46 -6.40 9.86
C ILE A 118 0.23 -7.65 9.31
N MET A 119 1.00 -7.51 8.22
CA MET A 119 1.71 -8.63 7.60
C MET A 119 2.80 -9.21 8.52
N ARG A 120 3.53 -8.35 9.24
CA ARG A 120 4.52 -8.74 10.24
C ARG A 120 3.90 -9.49 11.42
N SER A 121 2.70 -9.08 11.85
CA SER A 121 2.08 -9.60 13.08
C SER A 121 1.20 -10.83 12.84
N LEU A 122 0.45 -10.88 11.73
CA LEU A 122 -0.37 -12.04 11.38
C LEU A 122 0.46 -13.23 10.86
N GLN A 123 1.67 -12.97 10.36
CA GLN A 123 2.60 -13.97 9.82
C GLN A 123 1.93 -14.99 8.87
N PRO A 124 1.18 -14.53 7.84
CA PRO A 124 0.49 -15.46 6.98
C PRO A 124 1.49 -16.30 6.18
N THR A 125 1.16 -17.57 5.97
CA THR A 125 1.95 -18.48 5.11
C THR A 125 1.83 -18.12 3.63
N THR A 126 0.73 -17.48 3.24
CA THR A 126 0.47 -17.07 1.87
C THR A 126 -0.38 -15.81 1.87
N ALA A 127 -0.02 -14.86 1.03
CA ALA A 127 -0.78 -13.65 0.76
C ALA A 127 -0.98 -13.49 -0.74
N VAL A 128 -2.16 -13.04 -1.14
CA VAL A 128 -2.51 -12.76 -2.53
C VAL A 128 -2.82 -11.27 -2.65
N GLU A 129 -2.13 -10.58 -3.54
CA GLU A 129 -2.41 -9.19 -3.91
C GLU A 129 -3.03 -9.15 -5.31
N LEU A 130 -4.27 -8.64 -5.39
CA LEU A 130 -4.98 -8.44 -6.64
C LEU A 130 -4.84 -6.98 -7.08
N GLY A 131 -4.17 -6.76 -8.21
CA GLY A 131 -3.85 -5.42 -8.73
C GLY A 131 -2.61 -4.82 -8.06
N THR A 132 -1.43 -5.40 -8.29
CA THR A 132 -0.17 -4.92 -7.70
C THR A 132 0.27 -3.55 -8.24
N CYS A 133 -0.27 -3.12 -9.38
CA CYS A 133 0.14 -1.95 -10.11
C CYS A 133 1.68 -1.95 -10.28
N ILE A 134 2.37 -0.88 -9.90
CA ILE A 134 3.83 -0.78 -9.96
C ILE A 134 4.53 -1.31 -8.68
N GLY A 135 3.87 -2.15 -7.90
CA GLY A 135 4.45 -2.93 -6.79
C GLY A 135 4.60 -2.19 -5.45
N ILE A 136 4.01 -1.01 -5.29
CA ILE A 136 4.24 -0.19 -4.08
C ILE A 136 3.66 -0.82 -2.82
N SER A 137 2.41 -1.30 -2.84
CA SER A 137 1.82 -2.03 -1.71
C SER A 137 2.48 -3.39 -1.52
N GLY A 138 2.77 -4.09 -2.61
CA GLY A 138 3.51 -5.35 -2.63
C GLY A 138 4.83 -5.29 -1.84
N MET A 139 5.61 -4.20 -1.96
CA MET A 139 6.84 -4.01 -1.18
C MET A 139 6.61 -4.04 0.34
N TYR A 140 5.53 -3.45 0.86
CA TYR A 140 5.21 -3.46 2.29
C TYR A 140 4.79 -4.85 2.77
N CYS A 141 3.99 -5.56 1.97
CA CYS A 141 3.62 -6.94 2.26
C CYS A 141 4.85 -7.86 2.27
N ALA A 142 5.68 -7.78 1.22
CA ALA A 142 6.87 -8.58 1.07
C ALA A 142 7.89 -8.32 2.19
N ALA A 143 8.07 -7.06 2.61
CA ALA A 143 8.95 -6.73 3.73
C ALA A 143 8.47 -7.36 5.05
N GLY A 144 7.16 -7.31 5.34
CA GLY A 144 6.59 -7.96 6.52
C GLY A 144 6.83 -9.47 6.53
N LEU A 145 6.60 -10.14 5.38
CA LEU A 145 6.86 -11.58 5.22
C LEU A 145 8.35 -11.93 5.30
N THR A 146 9.20 -11.13 4.67
CA THR A 146 10.66 -11.32 4.71
C THR A 146 11.19 -11.22 6.14
N MET A 147 10.69 -10.26 6.93
CA MET A 147 11.05 -10.14 8.35
C MET A 147 10.52 -11.27 9.23
N ASN A 148 9.45 -11.95 8.80
CA ASN A 148 8.97 -13.14 9.47
C ASN A 148 9.82 -14.38 9.16
N ASP A 149 10.75 -14.28 8.20
CA ASP A 149 11.44 -15.42 7.58
C ASP A 149 10.46 -16.49 7.08
N LYS A 150 9.26 -16.06 6.69
CA LYS A 150 8.14 -16.94 6.36
C LYS A 150 7.09 -16.27 5.51
N GLY A 151 6.53 -17.06 4.61
CA GLY A 151 5.36 -16.72 3.83
C GLY A 151 5.70 -16.33 2.41
N ILE A 152 4.70 -16.40 1.53
CA ILE A 152 4.85 -16.11 0.10
C ILE A 152 3.82 -15.05 -0.27
N LEU A 153 4.27 -14.03 -1.01
CA LEU A 153 3.39 -13.06 -1.65
C LEU A 153 3.21 -13.45 -3.12
N VAL A 154 1.97 -13.71 -3.52
CA VAL A 154 1.58 -13.89 -4.91
C VAL A 154 0.87 -12.62 -5.36
N THR A 155 1.37 -11.98 -6.41
CA THR A 155 0.77 -10.76 -6.96
C THR A 155 0.15 -11.03 -8.33
N ILE A 156 -0.96 -10.36 -8.63
CA ILE A 156 -1.65 -10.44 -9.92
C ILE A 156 -1.82 -9.03 -10.47
N GLU A 157 -1.48 -8.82 -11.74
CA GLU A 157 -1.62 -7.54 -12.42
C GLU A 157 -2.01 -7.76 -13.88
N GLY A 158 -3.02 -7.03 -14.34
CA GLY A 158 -3.54 -7.14 -15.70
C GLY A 158 -2.72 -6.36 -16.72
N ALA A 159 -2.11 -5.24 -16.32
CA ALA A 159 -1.26 -4.45 -17.19
C ALA A 159 0.18 -4.96 -17.18
N VAL A 160 0.64 -5.54 -18.30
CA VAL A 160 2.01 -6.06 -18.46
C VAL A 160 3.07 -4.98 -18.17
N SER A 161 2.79 -3.74 -18.54
CA SER A 161 3.64 -2.57 -18.27
C SER A 161 3.78 -2.26 -16.78
N TYR A 162 2.75 -2.52 -15.97
CA TYR A 162 2.81 -2.36 -14.51
C TYR A 162 3.56 -3.52 -13.87
N ALA A 163 3.24 -4.75 -14.26
CA ALA A 163 3.91 -5.95 -13.77
C ALA A 163 5.42 -5.94 -14.03
N SER A 164 5.88 -5.38 -15.16
CA SER A 164 7.30 -5.30 -15.47
C SER A 164 8.08 -4.32 -14.57
N ILE A 165 7.40 -3.34 -13.99
CA ILE A 165 7.95 -2.37 -13.03
C ILE A 165 7.93 -2.93 -11.60
N ALA A 166 6.91 -3.72 -11.26
CA ALA A 166 6.65 -4.27 -9.93
C ALA A 166 7.59 -5.42 -9.50
N LYS A 167 8.84 -5.42 -9.97
CA LYS A 167 9.84 -6.46 -9.67
C LYS A 167 10.59 -6.21 -8.37
#